data_AF-A0A426UP25-F1
#
_entry.id   AF-A0A426UP25-F1
#
_cell.length_a   1.000
_cell.length_b   1.000
_cell.length_c   1.000
_cell.angle_alpha   90.00
_cell.angle_beta   90.00
_cell.angle_gamma   90.00
#
_symmetry.space_group_name_H-M   'P 1'
#
loop_
_entity.id
_entity.type
_entity.pdbx_description
1 polymer ?
#
loop_
_entity_poly.entity_id
_entity_poly.type
_entity_poly.pdbx_seq_one_letter_code
_entity_poly.pdbx_strand_id
1 'polypeptide(L)'
;MTRGEKGWFSGVSALAVVLLLLLLSSCGDDCENVAAAPGATVTVTATPGRPGSQVGKNVDSASERARQSGLSVSVHDASNQDEAPGGDWTVCFEKATLSKVDFAAVPDGAPCPKKDGQRITWPKMPNVKGATYAKAVEKLGDAVGEVAIEAAYEDEAAYDTDNEAGAYANWKVCFQSVKAGTALPYEPDVTLHAVEKGEACPSSKGLYKDPTNDPDYVDPDHVDPDDGWSEDDSSSGDSGSSEEDYYPGDKGGCPPGGCYNPCPPGGCQ
;
A
#
# COMPACT_ATOMS: atom_id res chain seq x y z
N MET A 1 45.90 -7.45 -17.84
CA MET A 1 45.54 -6.13 -18.43
C MET A 1 44.50 -5.52 -17.51
N THR A 2 44.92 -4.79 -16.47
CA THR A 2 44.98 -3.30 -16.41
C THR A 2 43.60 -2.67 -16.58
N ARG A 3 43.13 -1.67 -15.82
CA ARG A 3 43.61 -0.82 -14.72
C ARG A 3 42.53 0.27 -14.63
N GLY A 4 42.15 0.79 -13.47
CA GLY A 4 41.26 1.95 -13.46
C GLY A 4 40.67 2.41 -12.14
N GLU A 5 41.50 2.61 -11.12
CA GLU A 5 41.21 3.51 -10.01
C GLU A 5 40.93 4.94 -10.50
N LYS A 6 40.11 5.68 -9.75
CA LYS A 6 40.26 7.14 -9.51
C LYS A 6 39.43 7.56 -8.30
N GLY A 7 40.12 7.76 -7.18
CA GLY A 7 39.67 8.70 -6.14
C GLY A 7 40.24 10.09 -6.42
N TRP A 8 39.68 11.14 -5.79
CA TRP A 8 40.43 12.34 -5.37
C TRP A 8 39.63 13.18 -4.35
N PHE A 9 40.21 13.27 -3.14
CA PHE A 9 40.35 14.34 -2.12
C PHE A 9 39.59 15.69 -2.28
N SER A 10 39.30 16.50 -1.24
CA SER A 10 40.24 16.97 -0.19
C SER A 10 39.60 18.00 0.78
N GLY A 11 40.24 18.20 1.94
CA GLY A 11 40.15 19.37 2.86
C GLY A 11 39.65 18.99 4.26
N VAL A 12 40.45 18.80 5.33
CA VAL A 12 41.56 19.52 5.99
C VAL A 12 41.19 20.89 6.60
N SER A 13 41.11 20.93 7.93
CA SER A 13 41.49 22.09 8.75
C SER A 13 42.10 21.64 10.09
N ALA A 14 43.36 22.01 10.27
CA ALA A 14 44.16 21.94 11.50
C ALA A 14 43.78 23.13 12.43
N LEU A 15 43.87 23.05 13.77
CA LEU A 15 45.01 23.35 14.68
C LEU A 15 44.35 23.46 16.09
N ALA A 16 44.91 23.11 17.25
CA ALA A 16 46.24 23.34 17.84
C ALA A 16 46.42 22.33 19.01
N VAL A 17 47.52 21.59 19.17
CA VAL A 17 48.82 21.92 19.77
C VAL A 17 48.76 22.76 21.06
N VAL A 18 48.78 22.08 22.22
CA VAL A 18 49.52 22.55 23.40
C VAL A 18 50.30 21.35 23.95
N LEU A 19 51.61 21.48 23.84
CA LEU A 19 52.66 20.56 24.31
C LEU A 19 53.19 21.14 25.61
N LEU A 20 53.23 20.39 26.72
CA LEU A 20 54.15 20.71 27.82
C LEU A 20 54.55 19.48 28.65
N LEU A 21 55.77 19.00 28.35
CA LEU A 21 56.84 18.56 29.24
C LEU A 21 56.66 17.33 30.16
N LEU A 22 57.31 16.26 29.68
CA LEU A 22 58.10 15.25 30.40
C LEU A 22 58.71 15.71 31.74
N LEU A 23 58.50 14.91 32.78
CA LEU A 23 59.52 14.61 33.78
C LEU A 23 59.59 13.09 34.01
N LEU A 24 60.79 12.55 33.80
CA LEU A 24 61.22 11.19 34.12
C LEU A 24 61.38 11.00 35.64
N SER A 25 61.08 9.79 36.12
CA SER A 25 61.68 9.09 37.28
C SER A 25 61.04 7.69 37.28
N SER A 26 61.68 6.54 36.96
CA SER A 26 62.93 5.92 37.41
C SER A 26 63.10 5.93 38.92
N CYS A 27 62.84 4.78 39.57
CA CYS A 27 63.48 4.14 40.75
C CYS A 27 62.55 2.96 41.15
N GLY A 28 63.00 1.72 41.38
CA GLY A 28 64.20 1.30 42.10
C GLY A 28 63.80 1.00 43.55
N ASP A 29 63.94 -0.25 43.98
CA ASP A 29 63.60 -0.79 45.30
C ASP A 29 64.20 -0.04 46.51
N ASP A 30 63.54 -0.25 47.65
CA ASP A 30 63.93 -0.06 49.06
C ASP A 30 63.55 1.24 49.82
N CYS A 31 62.56 1.02 50.71
CA CYS A 31 62.41 1.50 52.10
C CYS A 31 62.29 3.01 52.40
N GLU A 32 61.09 3.46 52.82
CA GLU A 32 60.83 3.90 54.21
C GLU A 32 59.38 4.41 54.42
N ASN A 33 58.91 4.14 55.63
CA ASN A 33 57.58 4.35 56.19
C ASN A 33 57.14 5.83 56.20
N VAL A 34 56.11 6.18 55.42
CA VAL A 34 55.23 7.32 55.71
C VAL A 34 53.79 6.93 55.40
N ALA A 35 52.94 7.00 56.42
CA ALA A 35 51.52 6.72 56.38
C ALA A 35 50.80 7.46 55.24
N ALA A 36 50.37 6.71 54.22
CA ALA A 36 49.44 7.19 53.21
C ALA A 36 48.00 6.93 53.70
N ALA A 37 47.27 8.02 53.93
CA ALA A 37 45.85 8.01 54.24
C ALA A 37 45.07 7.20 53.19
N PRO A 38 43.97 6.51 53.56
CA PRO A 38 43.15 5.80 52.59
C PRO A 38 42.56 6.80 51.60
N GLY A 39 43.02 6.74 50.36
CA GLY A 39 42.39 7.43 49.24
C GLY A 39 40.96 6.92 49.12
N ALA A 40 40.00 7.77 49.47
CA ALA A 40 38.59 7.48 49.32
C ALA A 40 38.28 7.27 47.84
N THR A 41 38.13 6.01 47.44
CA THR A 41 37.55 5.64 46.14
C THR A 41 36.11 6.10 46.15
N VAL A 42 35.83 7.25 45.53
CA VAL A 42 34.46 7.70 45.30
C VAL A 42 33.90 6.84 44.17
N THR A 43 33.25 5.74 44.54
CA THR A 43 32.40 4.99 43.62
C THR A 43 31.16 5.85 43.38
N VAL A 44 31.14 6.63 42.30
CA VAL A 44 29.91 7.24 41.81
C VAL A 44 29.06 6.10 41.25
N THR A 45 28.26 5.47 42.11
CA THR A 45 27.12 4.67 41.65
C THR A 45 26.08 5.68 41.17
N ALA A 46 26.26 6.17 39.93
CA ALA A 46 25.20 6.90 39.26
C ALA A 46 24.00 5.95 39.24
N THR A 47 22.97 6.29 40.04
CA THR A 47 21.70 5.58 39.94
C THR A 47 21.23 5.82 38.52
N PRO A 48 21.05 4.76 37.71
CA PRO A 48 20.69 4.96 36.32
C PRO A 48 19.37 5.73 36.27
N GLY A 49 19.42 6.92 35.68
CA GLY A 49 18.25 7.77 35.54
C GLY A 49 17.26 7.06 34.63
N ARG A 50 16.02 6.87 35.08
CA ARG A 50 14.99 6.22 34.27
C ARG A 50 14.84 7.05 32.99
N PRO A 51 15.06 6.49 31.79
CA PRO A 51 14.69 7.21 30.58
C PRO A 51 13.20 7.56 30.68
N GLY A 52 12.81 8.71 30.15
CA GLY A 52 11.38 9.03 30.00
C GLY A 52 10.65 7.90 29.27
N SER A 53 9.32 7.90 29.32
CA SER A 53 8.53 6.82 28.70
C SER A 53 8.89 6.63 27.22
N GLN A 54 9.05 5.38 26.81
CA GLN A 54 9.40 4.99 25.44
C GLN A 54 8.19 4.52 24.62
N VAL A 55 6.98 4.59 25.17
CA VAL A 55 5.75 4.24 24.45
C VAL A 55 5.59 5.10 23.19
N GLY A 56 5.24 4.46 22.08
CA GLY A 56 5.11 5.08 20.75
C GLY A 56 6.44 5.28 20.02
N LYS A 57 7.57 4.80 20.56
CA LYS A 57 8.86 4.78 19.85
C LYS A 57 9.11 3.40 19.26
N ASN A 58 9.94 3.35 18.22
CA ASN A 58 10.40 2.07 17.71
C ASN A 58 11.33 1.37 18.73
N VAL A 59 11.35 0.05 18.69
CA VAL A 59 12.07 -0.83 19.62
C VAL A 59 13.57 -0.53 19.62
N ASP A 60 14.19 -0.28 18.47
CA ASP A 60 15.63 -0.01 18.38
C ASP A 60 16.00 1.25 19.17
N SER A 61 15.30 2.36 18.91
CA SER A 61 15.54 3.64 19.55
C SER A 61 15.21 3.60 21.04
N ALA A 62 14.13 2.89 21.43
CA ALA A 62 13.77 2.67 22.83
C ALA A 62 14.83 1.84 23.57
N SER A 63 15.29 0.77 22.95
CA SER A 63 16.32 -0.12 23.50
C SER A 63 17.65 0.58 23.65
N GLU A 64 18.06 1.40 22.67
CA GLU A 64 19.27 2.20 22.74
C GLU A 64 19.22 3.16 23.92
N ARG A 65 18.14 3.94 24.07
CA ARG A 65 17.98 4.89 25.19
C ARG A 65 17.99 4.19 26.55
N ALA A 66 17.36 3.02 26.67
CA ALA A 66 17.40 2.23 27.88
C ALA A 66 18.81 1.75 28.23
N ARG A 67 19.56 1.24 27.24
CA ARG A 67 20.95 0.80 27.42
C ARG A 67 21.90 1.95 27.76
N GLN A 68 21.74 3.11 27.13
CA GLN A 68 22.47 4.33 27.47
C GLN A 68 22.21 4.78 28.91
N SER A 69 21.03 4.46 29.43
CA SER A 69 20.64 4.67 30.82
C SER A 69 21.04 3.50 31.74
N GLY A 70 21.93 2.60 31.31
CA GLY A 70 22.42 1.49 32.13
C GLY A 70 21.40 0.37 32.41
N LEU A 71 20.27 0.34 31.72
CA LEU A 71 19.24 -0.69 31.88
C LEU A 71 19.46 -1.85 30.91
N SER A 72 19.25 -3.07 31.39
CA SER A 72 19.07 -4.23 30.51
C SER A 72 17.70 -4.17 29.83
N VAL A 73 17.59 -4.67 28.60
CA VAL A 73 16.37 -4.58 27.78
C VAL A 73 15.88 -5.97 27.42
N SER A 74 14.59 -6.25 27.64
CA SER A 74 13.86 -7.31 26.95
C SER A 74 12.75 -6.71 26.11
N VAL A 75 12.41 -7.41 25.03
CA VAL A 75 11.33 -7.03 24.11
C VAL A 75 10.51 -8.28 23.82
N HIS A 76 9.20 -8.15 23.82
CA HIS A 76 8.27 -9.21 23.44
C HIS A 76 7.08 -8.62 22.66
N ASP A 77 6.36 -9.48 21.95
CA ASP A 77 5.13 -9.09 21.26
C ASP A 77 4.04 -8.75 22.28
N ALA A 78 3.47 -7.55 22.18
CA ALA A 78 2.38 -7.09 23.04
C ALA A 78 1.07 -7.81 22.77
N SER A 79 0.97 -8.52 21.65
CA SER A 79 -0.19 -9.30 21.24
C SER A 79 -0.18 -10.70 21.84
N ASN A 80 -1.22 -11.49 21.54
CA ASN A 80 -1.32 -12.88 21.96
C ASN A 80 -0.71 -13.86 20.94
N GLN A 81 0.09 -13.37 19.98
CA GLN A 81 0.70 -14.18 18.92
C GLN A 81 2.11 -14.66 19.28
N ASP A 82 2.73 -14.09 20.32
CA ASP A 82 4.08 -14.42 20.80
C ASP A 82 5.16 -14.32 19.69
N GLU A 83 5.01 -13.36 18.78
CA GLU A 83 5.98 -13.13 17.70
C GLU A 83 7.29 -12.51 18.23
N ALA A 84 8.40 -12.71 17.50
CA ALA A 84 9.68 -12.09 17.84
C ALA A 84 9.72 -10.65 17.30
N PRO A 85 9.77 -9.62 18.17
CA PRO A 85 9.68 -8.23 17.70
C PRO A 85 10.90 -7.79 16.90
N GLY A 86 10.66 -7.07 15.80
CA GLY A 86 11.68 -6.35 15.04
C GLY A 86 12.10 -5.05 15.73
N GLY A 87 13.21 -4.47 15.27
CA GLY A 87 13.70 -3.17 15.76
C GLY A 87 12.82 -1.97 15.35
N ASP A 88 12.11 -2.12 14.25
CA ASP A 88 11.15 -1.19 13.65
C ASP A 88 9.77 -1.21 14.34
N TRP A 89 9.48 -2.24 15.13
CA TRP A 89 8.21 -2.39 15.85
C TRP A 89 7.99 -1.25 16.84
N THR A 90 6.73 -0.88 17.07
CA THR A 90 6.36 0.22 17.97
C THR A 90 6.11 -0.28 19.39
N VAL A 91 6.74 0.34 20.38
CA VAL A 91 6.55 0.03 21.81
C VAL A 91 5.17 0.51 22.28
N CYS A 92 4.35 -0.43 22.78
CA CYS A 92 3.02 -0.15 23.31
C CYS A 92 2.98 -0.09 24.83
N PHE A 93 3.75 -0.96 25.48
CA PHE A 93 3.83 -1.02 26.93
C PHE A 93 5.29 -1.09 27.37
N GLU A 94 5.55 -0.52 28.53
CA GLU A 94 6.87 -0.57 29.16
C GLU A 94 6.72 -0.95 30.63
N LYS A 95 7.59 -1.87 31.08
CA LYS A 95 7.70 -2.24 32.48
C LYS A 95 9.17 -2.17 32.89
N ALA A 96 9.54 -1.07 33.56
CA ALA A 96 10.90 -0.87 34.03
C ALA A 96 11.05 -1.04 35.55
N THR A 97 12.11 -1.73 35.94
CA THR A 97 12.68 -1.84 37.29
C THR A 97 13.93 -0.96 37.40
N LEU A 98 14.72 -1.11 38.48
CA LEU A 98 15.97 -0.37 38.66
C LEU A 98 17.10 -0.79 37.69
N SER A 99 17.03 -2.00 37.12
CA SER A 99 18.12 -2.57 36.30
C SER A 99 17.65 -3.14 34.96
N LYS A 100 16.35 -3.22 34.73
CA LYS A 100 15.76 -3.83 33.54
C LYS A 100 14.55 -3.04 33.07
N VAL A 101 14.38 -2.94 31.76
CA VAL A 101 13.11 -2.59 31.12
C VAL A 101 12.66 -3.72 30.21
N ASP A 102 11.37 -3.97 30.23
CA ASP A 102 10.69 -4.89 29.33
C ASP A 102 9.73 -4.07 28.46
N PHE A 103 9.91 -4.16 27.15
CA PHE A 103 9.06 -3.49 26.16
C PHE A 103 8.13 -4.52 25.51
N ALA A 104 6.84 -4.25 25.55
CA ALA A 104 5.87 -4.99 24.74
C ALA A 104 5.60 -4.16 23.48
N ALA A 105 5.85 -4.73 22.31
CA ALA A 105 5.80 -4.01 21.04
C ALA A 105 4.84 -4.68 20.05
N VAL A 106 4.39 -3.92 19.06
CA VAL A 106 3.55 -4.40 17.96
C VAL A 106 4.21 -4.09 16.61
N PRO A 107 3.88 -4.81 15.53
CA PRO A 107 4.34 -4.46 14.19
C PRO A 107 4.04 -2.99 13.87
N ASP A 108 4.82 -2.40 12.97
CA ASP A 108 4.57 -1.03 12.55
C ASP A 108 3.15 -0.87 11.95
N GLY A 109 2.50 0.27 12.21
CA GLY A 109 1.10 0.52 11.86
C GLY A 109 0.05 -0.24 12.69
N ALA A 110 0.46 -1.22 13.52
CA ALA A 110 -0.49 -1.95 14.35
C ALA A 110 -0.98 -1.13 15.55
N PRO A 111 -2.29 -1.16 15.86
CA PRO A 111 -2.77 -0.51 17.07
C PRO A 111 -2.33 -1.28 18.30
N CYS A 112 -1.92 -0.55 19.34
CA CYS A 112 -1.62 -1.17 20.62
C CYS A 112 -2.86 -1.89 21.17
N PRO A 113 -2.73 -3.15 21.63
CA PRO A 113 -3.84 -3.83 22.28
C PRO A 113 -4.22 -3.08 23.55
N LYS A 114 -5.39 -3.38 24.13
CA LYS A 114 -5.85 -2.68 25.34
C LYS A 114 -4.98 -3.00 26.56
N LYS A 115 -4.38 -4.18 26.56
CA LYS A 115 -3.43 -4.67 27.55
C LYS A 115 -2.42 -5.56 26.86
N ASP A 116 -1.25 -5.61 27.44
CA ASP A 116 -0.21 -6.56 27.09
C ASP A 116 -0.72 -8.02 27.12
N GLY A 117 -0.33 -8.81 26.12
CA GLY A 117 -0.77 -10.18 25.86
C GLY A 117 -2.20 -10.31 25.32
N GLN A 118 -2.87 -9.22 24.93
CA GLN A 118 -4.21 -9.27 24.34
C GLN A 118 -4.18 -9.18 22.82
N ARG A 119 -5.24 -9.70 22.18
CA ARG A 119 -5.42 -9.59 20.73
C ARG A 119 -5.47 -8.14 20.26
N ILE A 120 -4.71 -7.84 19.22
CA ILE A 120 -4.77 -6.56 18.49
C ILE A 120 -6.17 -6.39 17.90
N THR A 121 -6.81 -5.27 18.21
CA THR A 121 -8.12 -4.91 17.67
C THR A 121 -7.93 -3.99 16.47
N TRP A 122 -7.74 -4.60 15.31
CA TRP A 122 -7.59 -3.90 14.05
C TRP A 122 -8.83 -3.07 13.70
N PRO A 123 -8.65 -1.89 13.06
CA PRO A 123 -9.76 -1.15 12.49
C PRO A 123 -10.48 -2.00 11.45
N LYS A 124 -11.75 -1.67 11.22
CA LYS A 124 -12.59 -2.38 10.26
C LYS A 124 -12.81 -1.52 9.03
N MET A 125 -12.77 -2.15 7.86
CA MET A 125 -13.10 -1.53 6.58
C MET A 125 -14.48 -0.87 6.67
N PRO A 126 -14.58 0.46 6.49
CA PRO A 126 -15.86 1.15 6.45
C PRO A 126 -16.74 0.67 5.29
N ASN A 127 -18.05 0.80 5.45
CA ASN A 127 -18.99 0.66 4.33
C ASN A 127 -19.09 1.99 3.59
N VAL A 128 -18.63 2.04 2.35
CA VAL A 128 -18.67 3.24 1.49
C VAL A 128 -19.65 3.11 0.32
N LYS A 129 -20.35 1.98 0.20
CA LYS A 129 -21.36 1.77 -0.84
C LYS A 129 -22.45 2.84 -0.77
N GLY A 130 -22.76 3.43 -1.91
CA GLY A 130 -23.74 4.51 -2.08
C GLY A 130 -23.22 5.91 -1.76
N ALA A 131 -22.02 6.05 -1.20
CA ALA A 131 -21.35 7.34 -1.07
C ALA A 131 -20.84 7.82 -2.43
N THR A 132 -20.57 9.12 -2.56
CA THR A 132 -19.75 9.61 -3.67
C THR A 132 -18.30 9.21 -3.47
N TYR A 133 -17.51 9.07 -4.54
CA TYR A 133 -16.11 8.68 -4.44
C TYR A 133 -15.33 9.59 -3.49
N ALA A 134 -15.45 10.92 -3.60
CA ALA A 134 -14.79 11.86 -2.68
C ALA A 134 -15.13 11.61 -1.19
N LYS A 135 -16.40 11.34 -0.89
CA LYS A 135 -16.84 11.03 0.48
C LYS A 135 -16.39 9.64 0.93
N ALA A 136 -16.21 8.73 -0.01
CA ALA A 136 -15.67 7.40 0.28
C ALA A 136 -14.20 7.51 0.68
N VAL A 137 -13.37 8.24 -0.09
CA VAL A 137 -11.95 8.45 0.26
C VAL A 137 -11.83 9.15 1.62
N GLU A 138 -12.56 10.25 1.85
CA GLU A 138 -12.58 10.94 3.16
C GLU A 138 -12.92 9.99 4.32
N LYS A 139 -13.87 9.07 4.10
CA LYS A 139 -14.30 8.10 5.11
C LYS A 139 -13.31 6.97 5.32
N LEU A 140 -12.54 6.60 4.30
CA LEU A 140 -11.49 5.60 4.40
C LEU A 140 -10.29 6.17 5.15
N GLY A 141 -9.89 7.41 4.84
CA GLY A 141 -8.79 8.12 5.48
C GLY A 141 -7.51 7.28 5.54
N ASP A 142 -6.74 7.44 6.61
CA ASP A 142 -5.47 6.71 6.83
C ASP A 142 -5.65 5.22 7.19
N ALA A 143 -6.86 4.66 7.09
CA ALA A 143 -7.08 3.24 7.37
C ALA A 143 -6.67 2.33 6.21
N VAL A 144 -6.37 2.91 5.04
CA VAL A 144 -6.08 2.24 3.77
C VAL A 144 -4.89 2.92 3.10
N GLY A 145 -4.29 2.23 2.13
CA GLY A 145 -3.25 2.79 1.27
C GLY A 145 -3.84 3.63 0.15
N GLU A 146 -3.45 3.35 -1.09
CA GLU A 146 -3.97 4.04 -2.26
C GLU A 146 -5.46 3.71 -2.49
N VAL A 147 -6.26 4.70 -2.88
CA VAL A 147 -7.66 4.49 -3.26
C VAL A 147 -7.85 4.71 -4.74
N ALA A 148 -8.00 3.62 -5.49
CA ALA A 148 -8.32 3.67 -6.92
C ALA A 148 -9.83 3.75 -7.17
N ILE A 149 -10.22 4.42 -8.25
CA ILE A 149 -11.56 4.33 -8.83
C ILE A 149 -11.53 3.55 -10.13
N GLU A 150 -12.51 2.67 -10.30
CA GLU A 150 -12.82 2.01 -11.56
C GLU A 150 -14.30 2.19 -11.88
N ALA A 151 -14.65 2.12 -13.17
CA ALA A 151 -16.05 2.02 -13.56
C ALA A 151 -16.67 0.71 -13.04
N ALA A 152 -17.94 0.77 -12.66
CA ALA A 152 -18.70 -0.43 -12.28
C ALA A 152 -19.22 -1.22 -13.48
N TYR A 153 -19.44 -0.52 -14.60
CA TYR A 153 -19.82 -1.09 -15.89
C TYR A 153 -18.59 -1.34 -16.77
N GLU A 154 -18.66 -2.32 -17.67
CA GLU A 154 -17.53 -2.79 -18.51
C GLU A 154 -17.28 -1.89 -19.73
N ASP A 155 -18.35 -1.27 -20.25
CA ASP A 155 -18.35 -0.31 -21.36
C ASP A 155 -17.96 1.12 -20.94
N GLU A 156 -17.79 1.35 -19.64
CA GLU A 156 -17.44 2.65 -19.10
C GLU A 156 -15.95 2.74 -18.77
N ALA A 157 -15.34 3.86 -19.15
CA ALA A 157 -13.95 4.14 -18.83
C ALA A 157 -13.87 5.10 -17.64
N ALA A 158 -13.59 4.55 -16.46
CA ALA A 158 -13.08 5.32 -15.33
C ALA A 158 -11.89 4.58 -14.74
N TYR A 159 -10.76 5.27 -14.67
CA TYR A 159 -9.58 4.82 -13.97
C TYR A 159 -8.82 6.05 -13.47
N ASP A 160 -8.64 6.11 -12.16
CA ASP A 160 -7.86 7.16 -11.50
C ASP A 160 -7.47 6.71 -10.09
N THR A 161 -6.53 7.41 -9.48
CA THR A 161 -6.12 7.20 -8.09
C THR A 161 -6.23 8.49 -7.29
N ASP A 162 -6.67 8.39 -6.04
CA ASP A 162 -6.80 9.51 -5.09
C ASP A 162 -7.54 10.73 -5.65
N ASN A 163 -8.55 10.49 -6.50
CA ASN A 163 -9.25 11.51 -7.26
C ASN A 163 -10.36 12.23 -6.46
N GLU A 164 -10.03 12.69 -5.25
CA GLU A 164 -11.01 13.29 -4.32
C GLU A 164 -11.67 14.55 -4.87
N ALA A 165 -10.99 15.27 -5.77
CA ALA A 165 -11.43 16.57 -6.30
C ALA A 165 -11.49 16.65 -7.84
N GLY A 166 -11.27 15.56 -8.57
CA GLY A 166 -11.32 15.57 -10.03
C GLY A 166 -12.60 14.97 -10.61
N ALA A 167 -12.49 14.49 -11.85
CA ALA A 167 -13.64 14.15 -12.69
C ALA A 167 -14.58 13.10 -12.10
N TYR A 168 -14.05 12.20 -11.26
CA TYR A 168 -14.81 11.09 -10.69
C TYR A 168 -15.26 11.34 -9.25
N ALA A 169 -14.95 12.50 -8.65
CA ALA A 169 -15.24 12.82 -7.25
C ALA A 169 -16.72 12.66 -6.86
N ASN A 170 -17.63 12.96 -7.78
CA ASN A 170 -19.08 12.89 -7.61
C ASN A 170 -19.70 11.54 -8.00
N TRP A 171 -18.92 10.59 -8.51
CA TRP A 171 -19.41 9.27 -8.91
C TRP A 171 -19.87 8.47 -7.70
N LYS A 172 -20.95 7.70 -7.84
CA LYS A 172 -21.54 6.92 -6.76
C LYS A 172 -20.88 5.54 -6.67
N VAL A 173 -20.32 5.22 -5.52
CA VAL A 173 -19.68 3.92 -5.26
C VAL A 173 -20.73 2.80 -5.20
N CYS A 174 -20.54 1.77 -6.00
CA CYS A 174 -21.39 0.59 -6.08
C CYS A 174 -20.78 -0.62 -5.38
N PHE A 175 -19.46 -0.79 -5.52
CA PHE A 175 -18.70 -1.88 -4.92
C PHE A 175 -17.37 -1.38 -4.36
N GLN A 176 -16.84 -2.10 -3.39
CA GLN A 176 -15.54 -1.87 -2.77
C GLN A 176 -14.77 -3.19 -2.78
N SER A 177 -13.49 -3.17 -3.16
CA SER A 177 -12.64 -4.38 -3.28
C SER A 177 -12.52 -5.13 -1.96
N VAL A 178 -12.33 -4.39 -0.85
CA VAL A 178 -12.33 -4.95 0.50
C VAL A 178 -13.73 -4.84 1.08
N LYS A 179 -14.29 -5.97 1.51
CA LYS A 179 -15.64 -6.03 2.07
C LYS A 179 -15.75 -5.21 3.36
N ALA A 180 -16.84 -4.45 3.49
CA ALA A 180 -17.14 -3.72 4.73
C ALA A 180 -17.16 -4.64 5.96
N GLY A 181 -16.58 -4.16 7.06
CA GLY A 181 -16.46 -4.89 8.32
C GLY A 181 -15.25 -5.84 8.41
N THR A 182 -14.51 -6.03 7.30
CA THR A 182 -13.25 -6.79 7.30
C THR A 182 -12.22 -6.08 8.16
N ALA A 183 -11.49 -6.82 8.99
CA ALA A 183 -10.38 -6.27 9.77
C ALA A 183 -9.23 -5.88 8.83
N LEU A 184 -8.59 -4.75 9.10
CA LEU A 184 -7.47 -4.21 8.32
C LEU A 184 -6.18 -4.37 9.13
N PRO A 185 -5.45 -5.49 8.97
CA PRO A 185 -4.18 -5.73 9.67
C PRO A 185 -2.99 -4.96 9.09
N TYR A 186 -3.20 -4.30 7.97
CA TYR A 186 -2.31 -3.37 7.30
C TYR A 186 -3.22 -2.34 6.60
N GLU A 187 -2.61 -1.36 5.93
CA GLU A 187 -3.28 -0.39 5.07
C GLU A 187 -3.36 -0.99 3.65
N PRO A 188 -4.45 -1.69 3.26
CA PRO A 188 -4.54 -2.24 1.91
C PRO A 188 -4.82 -1.12 0.91
N ASP A 189 -4.35 -1.28 -0.31
CA ASP A 189 -4.88 -0.52 -1.44
C ASP A 189 -6.33 -0.95 -1.73
N VAL A 190 -7.18 0.01 -2.04
CA VAL A 190 -8.63 -0.19 -2.21
C VAL A 190 -9.06 0.28 -3.59
N THR A 191 -9.82 -0.56 -4.28
CA THR A 191 -10.48 -0.17 -5.53
C THR A 191 -11.97 0.03 -5.25
N LEU A 192 -12.48 1.19 -5.61
CA LEU A 192 -13.90 1.54 -5.55
C LEU A 192 -14.47 1.50 -6.96
N HIS A 193 -15.48 0.67 -7.16
CA HIS A 193 -16.20 0.61 -8.43
C HIS A 193 -17.39 1.53 -8.35
N ALA A 194 -17.46 2.53 -9.23
CA ALA A 194 -18.44 3.59 -9.18
C ALA A 194 -19.16 3.78 -10.52
N VAL A 195 -20.30 4.47 -10.46
CA VAL A 195 -21.09 4.87 -11.63
C VAL A 195 -21.25 6.38 -11.63
N GLU A 196 -21.54 6.96 -12.79
CA GLU A 196 -21.78 8.39 -12.89
C GLU A 196 -22.95 8.85 -12.01
N LYS A 197 -22.95 10.15 -11.71
CA LYS A 197 -24.00 10.75 -10.90
C LYS A 197 -25.35 10.63 -11.60
N GLY A 198 -26.25 9.83 -11.03
CA GLY A 198 -27.61 9.64 -11.53
C GLY A 198 -27.87 8.21 -12.00
N GLU A 199 -26.81 7.46 -12.28
CA GLU A 199 -26.92 6.10 -12.78
C GLU A 199 -27.24 5.09 -11.68
N ALA A 200 -27.85 3.97 -12.08
CA ALA A 200 -28.08 2.85 -11.17
C ALA A 200 -26.78 2.07 -10.97
N CYS A 201 -26.60 1.49 -9.79
CA CYS A 201 -25.53 0.52 -9.60
C CYS A 201 -25.96 -0.82 -10.23
N PRO A 202 -25.07 -1.50 -10.97
CA PRO A 202 -25.38 -2.84 -11.45
C PRO A 202 -25.47 -3.82 -10.27
N SER A 203 -26.06 -5.00 -10.51
CA SER A 203 -26.14 -6.08 -9.52
C SER A 203 -24.78 -6.72 -9.24
N SER A 204 -23.89 -6.73 -10.23
CA SER A 204 -22.50 -7.20 -10.17
C SER A 204 -21.57 -6.31 -11.00
N LYS A 205 -20.27 -6.29 -10.68
CA LYS A 205 -19.23 -5.59 -11.46
C LYS A 205 -19.09 -6.22 -12.86
N GLY A 206 -18.71 -5.41 -13.85
CA GLY A 206 -18.32 -5.89 -15.17
C GLY A 206 -19.52 -6.32 -16.02
N LEU A 207 -20.65 -5.65 -15.81
CA LEU A 207 -21.78 -5.72 -16.72
C LEU A 207 -21.71 -4.53 -17.67
N TYR A 208 -22.27 -4.66 -18.86
CA TYR A 208 -22.53 -3.53 -19.74
C TYR A 208 -23.75 -2.74 -19.23
N LYS A 209 -23.83 -1.44 -19.52
CA LYS A 209 -25.07 -0.68 -19.31
C LYS A 209 -26.16 -1.30 -20.18
N ASP A 210 -27.40 -1.30 -19.68
CA ASP A 210 -28.52 -1.85 -20.47
C ASP A 210 -28.76 -0.96 -21.68
N PRO A 211 -28.43 -1.43 -22.90
CA PRO A 211 -28.53 -0.62 -24.10
C PRO A 211 -29.94 -0.13 -24.39
N THR A 212 -30.94 -0.91 -23.96
CA THR A 212 -32.36 -0.64 -24.21
C THR A 212 -32.84 0.58 -23.43
N ASN A 213 -32.13 0.95 -22.37
CA ASN A 213 -32.51 2.00 -21.42
C ASN A 213 -31.54 3.18 -21.42
N ASP A 214 -30.50 3.14 -22.26
CA ASP A 214 -29.50 4.18 -22.37
C ASP A 214 -29.81 5.10 -23.55
N PRO A 215 -30.11 6.40 -23.32
CA PRO A 215 -30.43 7.33 -24.39
C PRO A 215 -29.25 7.64 -25.32
N ASP A 216 -28.02 7.36 -24.87
CA ASP A 216 -26.79 7.60 -25.62
C ASP A 216 -26.24 6.31 -26.27
N TYR A 217 -26.93 5.18 -26.13
CA TYR A 217 -26.51 3.92 -26.75
C TYR A 217 -26.70 3.95 -28.27
N VAL A 218 -25.61 3.64 -28.97
CA VAL A 218 -25.59 3.36 -30.40
C VAL A 218 -25.31 1.87 -30.57
N ASP A 219 -26.25 1.14 -31.15
CA ASP A 219 -26.07 -0.27 -31.47
C ASP A 219 -24.98 -0.42 -32.56
N PRO A 220 -23.84 -1.09 -32.27
CA PRO A 220 -22.76 -1.23 -33.24
C PRO A 220 -23.15 -2.09 -34.46
N ASP A 221 -24.25 -2.86 -34.38
CA ASP A 221 -24.81 -3.62 -35.51
C ASP A 221 -25.97 -2.87 -36.20
N HIS A 222 -26.29 -1.64 -35.78
CA HIS A 222 -27.29 -0.80 -36.44
C HIS A 222 -26.77 -0.21 -37.74
N VAL A 223 -27.16 -0.84 -38.85
CA VAL A 223 -27.16 -0.22 -40.18
C VAL A 223 -28.36 0.72 -40.27
N ASP A 224 -28.08 2.00 -40.43
CA ASP A 224 -29.10 3.03 -40.64
C ASP A 224 -29.77 2.76 -42.00
N PRO A 225 -31.10 2.47 -42.05
CA PRO A 225 -31.78 2.15 -43.30
C PRO A 225 -31.84 3.32 -44.30
N ASP A 226 -31.42 4.52 -43.89
CA ASP A 226 -31.40 5.73 -44.73
C ASP A 226 -30.05 6.00 -45.43
N ASP A 227 -29.00 5.17 -45.23
CA ASP A 227 -27.88 5.08 -46.19
C ASP A 227 -28.28 4.24 -47.40
N GLY A 228 -29.35 4.67 -48.06
CA GLY A 228 -29.71 4.24 -49.39
C GLY A 228 -28.61 4.66 -50.36
N TRP A 229 -27.69 3.73 -50.64
CA TRP A 229 -26.86 3.78 -51.83
C TRP A 229 -27.82 3.68 -53.02
N SER A 230 -28.21 4.85 -53.51
CA SER A 230 -28.99 4.99 -54.73
C SER A 230 -28.14 4.48 -55.88
N GLU A 231 -28.71 3.54 -56.62
CA GLU A 231 -28.23 3.10 -57.91
C GLU A 231 -28.41 4.26 -58.92
N ASP A 232 -27.32 4.93 -59.31
CA ASP A 232 -27.28 5.73 -60.53
C ASP A 232 -26.50 4.99 -61.63
N ASP A 233 -27.30 4.41 -62.52
CA ASP A 233 -26.91 3.79 -63.78
C ASP A 233 -26.44 4.87 -64.78
N SER A 234 -25.20 4.77 -65.29
CA SER A 234 -24.78 5.40 -66.55
C SER A 234 -23.55 4.69 -67.13
N SER A 235 -23.80 3.96 -68.21
CA SER A 235 -22.89 3.11 -68.99
C SER A 235 -21.75 3.85 -69.71
N SER A 236 -20.57 3.21 -69.82
CA SER A 236 -19.85 2.99 -71.11
C SER A 236 -18.63 2.05 -70.99
N GLY A 237 -18.64 0.95 -71.76
CA GLY A 237 -17.44 0.46 -72.47
C GLY A 237 -16.75 -0.84 -72.02
N ASP A 238 -16.96 -1.87 -72.85
CA ASP A 238 -15.99 -2.89 -73.32
C ASP A 238 -15.68 -4.20 -72.54
N SER A 239 -16.32 -5.27 -73.05
CA SER A 239 -15.83 -6.59 -73.49
C SER A 239 -14.73 -7.37 -72.72
N GLY A 240 -15.06 -8.61 -72.35
CA GLY A 240 -14.08 -9.68 -72.12
C GLY A 240 -14.69 -10.98 -71.58
N SER A 241 -14.91 -11.95 -72.47
CA SER A 241 -15.57 -13.25 -72.31
C SER A 241 -14.89 -14.26 -71.38
N SER A 242 -15.67 -15.05 -70.61
CA SER A 242 -15.77 -16.53 -70.72
C SER A 242 -16.44 -17.22 -69.50
N GLU A 243 -17.51 -17.98 -69.77
CA GLU A 243 -17.90 -19.31 -69.19
C GLU A 243 -18.30 -19.36 -67.69
N GLU A 244 -19.61 -19.37 -67.36
CA GLU A 244 -20.47 -20.55 -67.04
C GLU A 244 -19.91 -21.39 -65.85
N ASP A 245 -20.55 -21.44 -64.67
CA ASP A 245 -21.63 -22.39 -64.35
C ASP A 245 -22.46 -22.02 -63.07
N TYR A 246 -23.79 -22.02 -63.24
CA TYR A 246 -24.84 -22.70 -62.44
C TYR A 246 -24.83 -22.74 -60.88
N TYR A 247 -25.88 -22.14 -60.26
CA TYR A 247 -26.37 -22.25 -58.85
C TYR A 247 -26.92 -23.67 -58.52
N PRO A 248 -26.97 -24.19 -57.26
CA PRO A 248 -27.82 -23.60 -56.20
C PRO A 248 -27.44 -23.82 -54.71
N GLY A 249 -27.69 -22.79 -53.88
CA GLY A 249 -28.22 -22.84 -52.49
C GLY A 249 -27.58 -23.73 -51.40
N ASP A 250 -27.09 -23.11 -50.31
CA ASP A 250 -27.11 -23.64 -48.94
C ASP A 250 -26.82 -22.47 -47.96
N LYS A 251 -27.83 -21.98 -47.22
CA LYS A 251 -28.15 -22.33 -45.82
C LYS A 251 -27.01 -22.13 -44.81
N GLY A 252 -27.14 -21.06 -44.03
CA GLY A 252 -26.78 -20.91 -42.61
C GLY A 252 -25.48 -21.54 -42.10
N GLY A 253 -24.44 -20.72 -41.94
CA GLY A 253 -23.20 -21.10 -41.24
C GLY A 253 -22.84 -20.09 -40.16
N CYS A 254 -22.79 -20.54 -38.90
CA CYS A 254 -22.15 -19.82 -37.79
C CYS A 254 -20.65 -19.64 -38.06
N PRO A 255 -20.05 -18.49 -37.69
CA PRO A 255 -18.60 -18.36 -37.63
C PRO A 255 -18.00 -19.23 -36.52
N PRO A 256 -16.76 -19.72 -36.70
CA PRO A 256 -16.15 -20.70 -35.81
C PRO A 256 -15.61 -20.06 -34.52
N GLY A 257 -16.21 -20.40 -33.38
CA GLY A 257 -15.57 -20.27 -32.07
C GLY A 257 -16.49 -19.84 -30.93
N GLY A 258 -17.05 -20.80 -30.20
CA GLY A 258 -17.49 -20.57 -28.81
C GLY A 258 -18.98 -20.78 -28.50
N CYS A 259 -19.52 -21.98 -28.74
CA CYS A 259 -20.83 -22.37 -28.24
C CYS A 259 -20.79 -22.63 -26.72
N TYR A 260 -21.36 -21.74 -25.90
CA TYR A 260 -21.84 -22.06 -24.55
C TYR A 260 -23.01 -21.13 -24.10
N ASN A 261 -24.18 -21.24 -24.75
CA ASN A 261 -25.52 -21.35 -24.13
C ASN A 261 -26.62 -21.44 -25.22
N PRO A 262 -27.80 -22.04 -24.96
CA PRO A 262 -28.74 -22.46 -26.00
C PRO A 262 -29.59 -21.29 -26.52
N CYS A 263 -29.70 -21.18 -27.84
CA CYS A 263 -30.67 -20.30 -28.49
C CYS A 263 -32.10 -20.60 -28.02
N PRO A 264 -32.93 -19.57 -27.77
CA PRO A 264 -34.35 -19.75 -27.48
C PRO A 264 -35.12 -20.31 -28.69
N PRO A 265 -36.26 -20.99 -28.47
CA PRO A 265 -36.99 -21.69 -29.52
C PRO A 265 -37.71 -20.70 -30.44
N GLY A 266 -37.15 -20.49 -31.63
CA GLY A 266 -37.73 -19.67 -32.69
C GLY A 266 -36.76 -19.38 -33.84
N GLY A 267 -35.88 -20.34 -34.13
CA GLY A 267 -34.64 -20.19 -34.88
C GLY A 267 -34.70 -19.42 -36.20
N CYS A 268 -33.49 -19.00 -36.59
CA CYS A 268 -33.09 -18.28 -37.79
C CYS A 268 -33.93 -18.64 -39.03
N GLN A 269 -34.56 -17.64 -39.64
CA GLN A 269 -35.05 -17.68 -41.02
C GLN A 269 -33.96 -17.18 -41.96
#